data_AF-A0A1X7GPB5-F1
#
_entry.id   AF-A0A1X7GPB5-F1
#
_cell.length_a   1.000
_cell.length_b   1.000
_cell.length_c   1.000
_cell.angle_alpha   90.00
_cell.angle_beta   90.00
_cell.angle_gamma   90.00
#
_symmetry.space_group_name_H-M   'P 1'
#
loop_
_entity.id
_entity.type
_entity.pdbx_description
1 polymer ?
#
loop_
_entity_poly.entity_id
_entity_poly.type
_entity_poly.pdbx_seq_one_letter_code
_entity_poly.pdbx_strand_id
1 'polypeptide(L)' 'MTEKKQPIARCLTCGTPYYSLAPVIDGCVTQTVSGRCDGEVVIRWNNDDWIICPHCDGSGCPHCDDIGWLPARP' A
#
# COMPACT_ATOMS: atom_id res chain seq x y z
N MET A 1 11.82 1.17 17.04
CA MET A 1 10.72 0.44 16.37
C MET A 1 11.23 0.03 15.01
N THR A 2 10.85 -1.13 14.48
CA THR A 2 11.31 -1.57 13.16
C THR A 2 10.31 -1.08 12.12
N GLU A 3 10.80 -0.32 11.14
CA GLU A 3 10.02 0.16 10.00
C GLU A 3 9.48 -1.00 9.18
N LYS A 4 8.22 -0.93 8.73
CA LYS A 4 7.69 -1.87 7.76
C LYS A 4 8.32 -1.62 6.39
N LYS A 5 8.49 -2.68 5.60
CA LYS A 5 9.00 -2.54 4.24
C LYS A 5 8.13 -1.58 3.43
N GLN A 6 8.76 -0.72 2.63
CA GLN A 6 8.03 0.12 1.69
C GLN A 6 7.34 -0.73 0.61
N PRO A 7 6.02 -0.59 0.41
CA PRO A 7 5.30 -1.26 -0.67
C PRO A 7 5.57 -0.63 -2.05
N ILE A 8 5.48 -1.45 -3.10
CA ILE A 8 5.64 -1.03 -4.50
C ILE A 8 4.34 -0.47 -5.07
N ALA A 9 3.22 -1.10 -4.73
CA ALA A 9 1.90 -0.69 -5.14
C ALA A 9 0.89 -0.84 -4.00
N ARG A 10 -0.25 -0.16 -4.13
CA ARG A 10 -1.37 -0.27 -3.18
C ARG A 10 -2.69 -0.26 -3.93
N CYS A 11 -3.61 -1.13 -3.53
CA CYS A 11 -4.96 -1.10 -4.06
C CYS A 11 -5.74 0.09 -3.49
N LEU A 12 -6.36 0.90 -4.35
CA LEU A 12 -7.17 2.04 -3.94
C LEU A 12 -8.52 1.62 -3.34
N THR A 13 -9.03 0.45 -3.72
CA THR A 13 -10.34 -0.05 -3.25
C THR A 13 -10.27 -0.63 -1.84
N CYS A 14 -9.33 -1.55 -1.56
CA CYS A 14 -9.23 -2.24 -0.26
C CYS A 14 -7.98 -1.88 0.54
N GLY A 15 -7.12 -0.99 0.04
CA GLY A 15 -5.92 -0.55 0.75
C GLY A 15 -4.77 -1.56 0.76
N THR A 16 -4.91 -2.73 0.15
CA THR A 16 -3.88 -3.79 0.21
C THR A 16 -2.53 -3.32 -0.35
N PRO A 17 -1.44 -3.41 0.43
CA PRO A 17 -0.09 -3.16 -0.06
C PRO A 17 0.46 -4.37 -0.84
N TYR A 18 1.24 -4.08 -1.86
CA TYR A 18 1.92 -5.09 -2.67
C TYR A 18 3.42 -4.84 -2.74
N TYR A 19 4.19 -5.91 -2.61
CA TYR A 19 5.66 -5.88 -2.58
C TYR A 19 6.29 -6.51 -3.83
N SER A 20 5.48 -6.74 -4.86
CA SER A 20 5.86 -7.23 -6.18
C SER A 20 5.08 -6.49 -7.26
N LEU A 21 5.50 -6.63 -8.52
CA LEU A 21 4.83 -6.02 -9.67
C LEU A 21 3.67 -6.87 -10.22
N ALA A 22 3.40 -8.07 -9.69
CA ALA A 22 2.27 -8.88 -10.15
C ALA A 22 0.90 -8.14 -10.15
N PRO A 23 0.51 -7.39 -9.11
CA PRO A 23 -0.77 -6.68 -9.09
C PRO A 23 -0.77 -5.42 -9.97
N VAL A 24 0.39 -5.00 -10.47
CA VAL A 24 0.50 -3.98 -11.52
C VAL A 24 0.11 -4.55 -12.87
N ILE A 25 0.50 -5.79 -13.14
CA ILE A 25 0.30 -6.47 -14.42
C ILE A 25 -1.12 -7.06 -14.49
N ASP A 26 -1.56 -7.71 -13.41
CA ASP A 26 -2.81 -8.47 -13.36
C ASP A 26 -3.99 -7.68 -12.76
N GLY A 27 -3.74 -6.45 -12.29
CA GLY A 27 -4.70 -5.62 -11.54
C GLY A 27 -4.73 -5.92 -10.04
N CYS A 28 -5.46 -5.10 -9.27
CA CYS A 28 -5.66 -5.37 -7.85
C CYS A 28 -6.44 -6.65 -7.68
N VAL A 29 -5.81 -7.65 -7.08
CA VAL A 29 -6.41 -8.95 -6.82
C VAL A 29 -6.06 -9.33 -5.40
N THR A 30 -6.95 -9.03 -4.46
CA THR A 30 -6.75 -9.40 -3.07
C THR A 30 -7.97 -10.08 -2.51
N GLN A 31 -7.77 -11.20 -1.80
CA GLN A 31 -8.83 -11.82 -1.02
C GLN A 31 -9.18 -10.94 0.18
N THR A 32 -10.47 -10.70 0.36
CA THR A 32 -11.05 -10.02 1.51
C THR A 32 -12.05 -10.95 2.19
N VAL A 33 -12.50 -10.59 3.39
CA VAL A 33 -13.57 -11.33 4.10
C VAL A 33 -14.89 -11.38 3.32
N SER A 34 -15.12 -10.42 2.41
CA SER A 34 -16.31 -10.33 1.57
C SER A 34 -16.15 -10.93 0.17
N GLY A 35 -14.98 -11.50 -0.16
CA GLY A 35 -14.70 -12.09 -1.47
C GLY A 35 -13.36 -11.63 -2.04
N ARG A 36 -13.37 -11.10 -3.26
CA ARG A 36 -12.18 -10.56 -3.93
C ARG A 36 -12.34 -9.06 -4.10
N CYS A 37 -11.36 -8.32 -3.63
CA CYS A 37 -11.16 -6.93 -3.98
C CYS A 37 -10.56 -6.88 -5.39
N ASP A 38 -11.28 -6.20 -6.28
CA ASP A 38 -10.86 -5.84 -7.63
C ASP A 38 -10.93 -4.31 -7.75
N GLY A 39 -9.87 -3.69 -8.26
CA GLY A 39 -9.72 -2.25 -8.16
C GLY A 39 -8.47 -1.70 -8.83
N GLU A 40 -8.39 -0.37 -8.84
CA GLU A 40 -7.20 0.31 -9.35
C GLU A 40 -6.06 0.19 -8.36
N VAL A 41 -4.86 -0.03 -8.88
CA VAL A 41 -3.62 0.00 -8.11
C VAL A 41 -2.95 1.35 -8.34
N VAL A 42 -2.54 2.00 -7.25
CA VAL A 42 -1.57 3.08 -7.33
C VAL A 42 -0.17 2.45 -7.26
N ILE A 43 0.62 2.72 -8.29
CA ILE A 43 1.99 2.24 -8.43
C ILE A 43 2.89 3.42 -8.20
N ARG A 44 3.99 3.19 -7.49
CA ARG A 44 5.00 4.20 -7.29
C ARG A 44 6.27 3.82 -8.02
N TRP A 45 6.77 4.77 -8.80
CA TRP A 45 7.90 4.59 -9.69
C TRP A 45 9.21 5.06 -9.05
N ASN A 46 9.11 6.00 -8.09
CA ASN A 46 10.25 6.59 -7.40
C ASN A 46 10.13 6.41 -5.88
N ASN A 47 11.27 6.53 -5.17
CA ASN A 47 11.29 6.42 -3.71
C ASN A 47 10.48 7.53 -3.02
N ASP A 48 10.42 8.73 -3.60
CA ASP A 48 9.74 9.91 -3.03
C ASP A 48 8.21 9.87 -3.20
N ASP A 49 7.70 8.87 -3.89
CA ASP A 49 6.28 8.69 -4.12
C ASP A 49 5.53 8.14 -2.89
N TRP A 50 6.28 7.60 -1.92
CA TRP A 50 5.78 7.21 -0.60
C TRP A 50 6.47 8.03 0.48
N ILE A 51 5.71 8.42 1.50
CA ILE A 51 6.23 9.00 2.72
C ILE A 51 6.01 8.02 3.87
N ILE A 52 6.96 7.98 4.80
CA ILE A 52 6.79 7.30 6.09
C ILE A 52 5.59 7.92 6.78
N CYS A 53 4.68 7.09 7.30
CA CYS A 53 3.51 7.58 8.01
C CYS A 53 3.96 8.31 9.29
N PRO A 54 3.71 9.63 9.41
CA PRO A 54 4.22 10.42 10.53
C PRO A 54 3.55 10.06 11.86
N HIS A 55 2.38 9.41 11.83
CA HIS A 55 1.66 9.00 13.03
C HIS A 55 2.26 7.78 13.72
N CYS A 56 2.97 6.92 12.98
CA CYS A 56 3.52 5.68 13.50
C CYS A 56 4.98 5.46 13.13
N ASP A 57 5.65 6.44 12.53
CA ASP A 57 7.04 6.38 12.12
C ASP A 57 7.39 5.08 11.39
N GLY A 58 6.54 4.69 10.44
CA GLY A 58 6.76 3.49 9.62
C GLY A 58 6.39 2.16 10.28
N SER A 59 5.99 2.12 11.56
CA SER A 59 5.64 0.86 12.24
C SER A 59 4.32 0.24 11.77
N GLY A 60 3.45 1.03 11.14
CA GLY A 60 2.06 0.69 10.83
C GLY A 60 1.09 1.11 11.93
N CYS A 61 0.00 1.75 11.53
CA CYS A 61 -1.14 2.10 12.40
C CYS A 61 -2.41 2.31 11.56
N PRO A 62 -3.59 2.48 12.21
CA PRO A 62 -4.85 2.74 11.50
C PRO A 62 -4.84 3.98 10.60
N HIS A 63 -3.98 4.98 10.82
CA HIS A 63 -3.86 6.15 9.94
C HIS A 63 -3.22 5.85 8.58
N CYS A 64 -2.54 4.71 8.44
CA CYS A 64 -1.93 4.27 7.18
C CYS A 64 -2.31 2.83 6.85
N ASP A 65 -3.49 2.37 7.29
CA ASP A 65 -4.01 1.02 7.04
C ASP A 65 -3.03 -0.07 7.49
N ASP A 66 -2.32 0.19 8.59
CA ASP A 66 -1.26 -0.64 9.14
C ASP A 66 -0.06 -0.89 8.20
N ILE A 67 0.06 -0.16 7.09
CA ILE A 67 1.14 -0.31 6.11
C ILE A 67 2.43 0.32 6.63
N GLY A 68 2.33 1.42 7.37
CA GLY A 68 3.46 2.24 7.80
C GLY A 68 3.82 3.36 6.82
N TRP A 69 3.18 3.38 5.64
CA TRP A 69 3.53 4.28 4.55
C TRP A 69 2.28 4.91 3.94
N LEU A 70 2.41 6.15 3.45
CA LEU A 70 1.36 6.89 2.78
C LEU A 70 1.81 7.33 1.38
N PRO A 71 0.89 7.42 0.41
CA PRO A 71 1.19 8.03 -0.88
C PRO A 71 1.57 9.51 -0.70
N ALA A 72 2.73 9.93 -1.22
CA ALA A 72 3.22 11.32 -1.14
C ALA A 72 2.34 12.35 -1.91
N ARG A 73 1.55 11.87 -2.87
CA ARG A 73 0.61 12.65 -3.67
C ARG A 73 -0.76 11.96 -3.70
N PRO A 74 -1.87 12.71 -3.51
CA PRO A 74 -3.23 12.21 -3.59
C PRO A 74 -3.61 11.78 -5.02
#